data_AF-X1AA88-F1
#
_entry.id   AF-X1AA88-F1
#
_cell.length_a   1.000
_cell.length_b   1.000
_cell.length_c   1.000
_cell.angle_alpha   90.00
_cell.angle_beta   90.00
_cell.angle_gamma   90.00
#
_symmetry.space_group_name_H-M   'P 1'
#
loop_
_entity.id
_entity.type
_entity.pdbx_description
1 polymer ?
#
loop_
_entity_poly.entity_id
_entity_poly.type
_entity_poly.pdbx_seq_one_letter_code
_entity_poly.pdbx_strand_id
1 'polypeptide(L)'
;MIIEGHLSHLLHCIDKVIILRCHPKELRKRLIKRKWNNKKIIENIEAEILDIILCESISLYPKENIFEIDTTDKTIDIISFSILEIIKNNFKEKEIYSIGNIDWSEEIFNFKVI
;
A
#
# COMPACT_ATOMS: atom_id res chain seq x y z
N MET A 1 -19.20 0.67 -4.63
CA MET A 1 -18.76 -0.74 -4.48
C MET A 1 -17.31 -0.72 -4.01
N ILE A 2 -16.87 -1.67 -3.18
CA ILE A 2 -15.48 -1.78 -2.74
C ILE A 2 -14.97 -3.15 -3.20
N ILE A 3 -13.80 -3.17 -3.84
CA ILE A 3 -13.10 -4.39 -4.26
C ILE A 3 -11.76 -4.43 -3.53
N GLU A 4 -11.46 -5.56 -2.88
CA GLU A 4 -10.21 -5.77 -2.15
C GLU A 4 -9.35 -6.83 -2.86
N GLY A 5 -8.06 -6.56 -2.99
CA GLY A 5 -7.07 -7.52 -3.46
C GLY A 5 -5.82 -6.84 -3.97
N HIS A 6 -4.69 -7.55 -3.97
CA HIS A 6 -3.41 -7.04 -4.50
C HIS A 6 -3.36 -6.91 -6.03
N LEU A 7 -4.43 -7.33 -6.73
CA LEU A 7 -4.62 -7.19 -8.18
C LEU A 7 -5.83 -6.30 -8.52
N SER A 8 -6.50 -5.71 -7.52
CA SER A 8 -7.74 -4.97 -7.75
C SER A 8 -7.51 -3.74 -8.63
N HIS A 9 -6.33 -3.13 -8.56
CA HIS A 9 -5.92 -2.03 -9.42
C HIS A 9 -5.74 -2.44 -10.89
N LEU A 10 -5.69 -3.73 -11.23
CA LEU A 10 -5.61 -4.17 -12.63
C LEU A 10 -6.99 -4.25 -13.32
N LEU A 11 -8.08 -4.05 -12.58
CA LEU A 11 -9.43 -4.13 -13.12
C LEU A 11 -9.81 -2.86 -13.90
N HIS A 12 -10.35 -3.01 -15.10
CA HIS A 12 -10.67 -1.86 -15.96
C HIS A 12 -11.87 -1.01 -15.49
N CYS A 13 -12.60 -1.46 -14.45
CA CYS A 13 -13.82 -0.83 -13.94
C CYS A 13 -13.60 -0.09 -12.60
N ILE A 14 -12.39 0.37 -12.33
CA ILE A 14 -12.03 1.06 -11.09
C ILE A 14 -11.98 2.57 -11.30
N ASP A 15 -12.77 3.30 -10.50
CA ASP A 15 -12.80 4.77 -10.52
C ASP A 15 -11.73 5.39 -9.61
N LYS A 16 -11.40 4.71 -8.50
CA LYS A 16 -10.54 5.20 -7.42
C LYS A 16 -9.74 4.04 -6.83
N VAL A 17 -8.46 4.28 -6.52
CA VAL A 17 -7.54 3.28 -5.94
C VAL A 17 -7.07 3.78 -4.58
N ILE A 18 -7.16 2.92 -3.56
CA ILE A 18 -6.59 3.19 -2.23
C ILE A 18 -5.52 2.15 -1.97
N ILE A 19 -4.27 2.58 -1.84
CA ILE A 19 -3.10 1.74 -1.61
C ILE A 19 -2.76 1.78 -0.13
N LEU A 20 -2.74 0.60 0.49
CA LEU A 20 -2.32 0.44 1.88
C LEU A 20 -0.84 0.09 1.90
N ARG A 21 -0.02 1.02 2.39
CA ARG A 21 1.42 0.86 2.56
C ARG A 21 1.74 0.42 3.98
N CYS A 22 2.86 -0.25 4.17
CA CYS A 22 3.29 -0.68 5.51
C CYS A 22 4.81 -0.78 5.56
N HIS A 23 5.41 -0.27 6.63
CA HIS A 23 6.84 -0.36 6.82
C HIS A 23 7.31 -1.83 6.67
N PRO A 24 8.35 -2.11 5.86
CA PRO A 24 8.86 -3.46 5.57
C PRO A 24 9.08 -4.37 6.80
N LYS A 25 9.69 -3.85 7.86
CA LYS A 25 9.86 -4.54 9.15
C LYS A 25 8.54 -5.03 9.76
N GLU A 26 7.48 -4.25 9.71
CA GLU A 26 6.16 -4.66 10.18
C GLU A 26 5.50 -5.68 9.26
N LEU A 27 5.54 -5.43 7.95
CA LEU A 27 5.01 -6.35 6.95
C LEU A 27 5.65 -7.73 7.12
N ARG A 28 6.96 -7.81 7.34
CA ARG A 28 7.67 -9.07 7.58
C ARG A 28 7.14 -9.80 8.80
N LYS A 29 6.93 -9.09 9.93
CA LYS A 29 6.34 -9.68 11.14
C LYS A 29 4.95 -10.27 10.85
N ARG A 30 4.12 -9.56 10.07
CA ARG A 30 2.77 -10.01 9.67
C ARG A 30 2.84 -11.25 8.77
N LEU A 31 3.75 -11.29 7.79
CA LEU A 31 3.90 -12.41 6.86
C LEU A 31 4.50 -13.67 7.54
N ILE A 32 5.44 -13.52 8.47
CA ILE A 32 5.96 -14.64 9.29
C ILE A 32 4.84 -15.26 10.12
N LYS A 33 3.98 -14.44 10.76
CA LYS A 33 2.82 -14.94 11.52
C LYS A 33 1.84 -15.74 10.65
N ARG A 34 1.76 -15.44 9.35
CA ARG A 34 0.98 -16.21 8.36
C ARG A 34 1.65 -17.52 7.91
N LYS A 35 2.81 -17.87 8.46
CA LYS A 35 3.58 -19.09 8.14
C LYS A 35 3.94 -19.22 6.65
N TRP A 36 4.21 -18.09 5.99
CA TRP A 36 4.71 -18.11 4.61
C TRP A 36 6.19 -18.52 4.58
N ASN A 37 6.63 -19.09 3.47
CA ASN A 37 8.04 -19.42 3.29
C ASN A 37 8.88 -18.13 3.09
N ASN A 38 10.18 -18.22 3.41
CA ASN A 38 11.07 -17.06 3.37
C ASN A 38 11.15 -16.40 1.98
N LYS A 39 11.15 -17.19 0.90
CA LYS A 39 11.19 -16.65 -0.47
C LYS A 39 10.00 -15.73 -0.74
N LYS A 40 8.79 -16.19 -0.43
CA LYS A 40 7.54 -15.44 -0.61
C LYS A 40 7.50 -14.19 0.28
N ILE A 41 8.04 -14.29 1.50
CA ILE A 41 8.15 -13.13 2.39
C ILE A 41 9.06 -12.08 1.76
N ILE A 42 10.28 -12.45 1.34
CA ILE A 42 11.25 -11.52 0.73
C ILE A 42 10.66 -10.86 -0.51
N GLU A 43 10.04 -11.63 -1.40
CA GLU A 43 9.39 -11.11 -2.61
C GLU A 43 8.33 -10.04 -2.31
N ASN A 44 7.48 -10.27 -1.29
CA ASN A 44 6.46 -9.28 -0.89
C ASN A 44 7.08 -8.05 -0.21
N ILE A 45 8.18 -8.21 0.51
CA ILE A 45 8.90 -7.09 1.13
C ILE A 45 9.59 -6.24 0.07
N GLU A 46 10.27 -6.86 -0.89
CA GLU A 46 10.91 -6.14 -1.99
C GLU A 46 9.87 -5.41 -2.85
N ALA A 47 8.71 -6.03 -3.11
CA ALA A 47 7.62 -5.37 -3.83
C ALA A 47 7.09 -4.11 -3.10
N GLU A 48 7.02 -4.15 -1.75
CA GLU A 48 6.63 -3.00 -0.93
C GLU A 48 7.70 -1.91 -0.91
N ILE A 49 8.98 -2.28 -0.86
CA ILE A 49 10.12 -1.33 -0.88
C ILE A 49 10.23 -0.63 -2.23
N LEU A 50 9.97 -1.35 -3.32
CA LEU A 50 10.09 -0.86 -4.69
C LEU A 50 8.81 -0.22 -5.23
N ASP A 51 7.82 0.05 -4.36
CA ASP A 51 6.56 0.70 -4.72
C ASP A 51 5.81 0.00 -5.87
N ILE A 52 5.89 -1.32 -6.02
CA ILE A 52 5.41 -2.03 -7.22
C ILE A 52 3.93 -1.76 -7.48
N ILE A 53 3.07 -1.91 -6.46
CA ILE A 53 1.62 -1.67 -6.58
C ILE A 53 1.31 -0.20 -6.88
N LEU A 54 2.09 0.73 -6.32
CA LEU A 54 1.95 2.16 -6.59
C LEU A 54 2.34 2.49 -8.03
N CYS A 55 3.47 1.99 -8.51
CA CYS A 55 3.95 2.17 -9.88
C CYS A 55 2.95 1.61 -10.91
N GLU A 56 2.43 0.41 -10.66
CA GLU A 56 1.38 -0.20 -11.49
C GLU A 56 0.11 0.66 -11.51
N SER A 57 -0.32 1.16 -10.34
CA SER A 57 -1.52 2.01 -10.24
C SER A 57 -1.35 3.33 -11.00
N ILE A 58 -0.21 4.01 -10.88
CA ILE A 58 0.07 5.27 -11.60
C ILE A 58 0.12 5.06 -13.12
N SER A 59 0.50 3.86 -13.56
CA SER A 59 0.54 3.51 -14.98
C SER A 59 -0.85 3.28 -15.57
N LEU A 60 -1.86 3.01 -14.73
CA LEU A 60 -3.22 2.65 -15.14
C LEU A 60 -4.26 3.75 -14.86
N TYR A 61 -4.05 4.58 -13.84
CA TYR A 61 -5.01 5.60 -13.42
C TYR A 61 -4.37 6.98 -13.28
N PRO A 62 -5.17 8.06 -13.44
CA PRO A 62 -4.74 9.41 -13.08
C PRO A 62 -4.34 9.49 -11.60
N LYS A 63 -3.30 10.27 -11.29
CA LYS A 63 -2.74 10.37 -9.93
C LYS A 63 -3.77 10.86 -8.91
N GLU A 64 -4.66 11.76 -9.32
CA GLU A 64 -5.77 12.29 -8.53
C GLU A 64 -6.83 11.26 -8.13
N ASN A 65 -6.78 10.06 -8.72
CA ASN A 65 -7.66 8.94 -8.38
C ASN A 65 -6.98 7.91 -7.48
N ILE A 66 -5.70 8.10 -7.13
CA ILE A 66 -4.91 7.18 -6.34
C ILE A 66 -4.62 7.82 -4.99
N PHE A 67 -4.89 7.09 -3.92
CA PHE A 67 -4.68 7.53 -2.54
C PHE A 67 -3.75 6.55 -1.85
N GLU A 68 -2.84 7.07 -1.06
CA GLU A 68 -1.86 6.29 -0.33
C GLU A 68 -2.08 6.43 1.18
N ILE A 69 -2.14 5.31 1.88
CA ILE A 69 -2.31 5.27 3.33
C ILE A 69 -1.19 4.45 3.94
N ASP A 70 -0.33 5.09 4.70
CA ASP A 70 0.59 4.39 5.60
C ASP A 70 -0.20 3.70 6.72
N THR A 71 -0.03 2.38 6.88
CA THR A 71 -0.67 1.55 7.91
C THR A 71 0.31 1.13 9.02
N THR A 72 1.54 1.65 9.00
CA THR A 72 2.57 1.42 10.03
C THR A 72 2.08 1.92 11.38
N ASP A 73 2.25 1.08 12.42
CA ASP A 73 1.87 1.32 13.81
C ASP A 73 0.40 1.77 14.03
N LYS A 74 -0.48 1.54 13.06
CA LYS A 74 -1.89 1.94 13.12
C LYS A 74 -2.82 0.75 13.37
N THR A 75 -3.88 1.00 14.13
CA THR A 75 -4.95 0.02 14.35
C THR A 75 -5.90 -0.03 13.15
N ILE A 76 -6.68 -1.12 13.07
CA ILE A 76 -7.70 -1.31 12.03
C ILE A 76 -8.73 -0.16 12.09
N ASP A 77 -9.08 0.33 13.27
CA ASP A 77 -10.02 1.44 13.43
C ASP A 77 -9.50 2.75 12.80
N ILE A 78 -8.22 3.06 13.01
CA ILE A 78 -7.57 4.26 12.43
C ILE A 78 -7.50 4.15 10.91
N ILE A 79 -7.13 2.97 10.38
CA ILE A 79 -7.05 2.73 8.94
C ILE A 79 -8.45 2.83 8.31
N SER A 80 -9.45 2.21 8.94
CA SER A 80 -10.84 2.25 8.47
C SER A 80 -11.40 3.67 8.49
N PHE A 81 -11.09 4.45 9.54
CA PHE A 81 -11.45 5.86 9.61
C PHE A 81 -10.83 6.65 8.45
N SER A 82 -9.55 6.42 8.15
CA SER A 82 -8.86 7.09 7.03
C SER A 82 -9.50 6.79 5.67
N ILE A 83 -9.86 5.52 5.43
CA ILE A 83 -10.57 5.11 4.20
C ILE A 83 -11.95 5.78 4.15
N LEU A 84 -12.71 5.77 5.25
CA LEU A 84 -14.02 6.41 5.32
C LEU A 84 -13.92 7.93 5.13
N GLU A 85 -12.85 8.56 5.59
CA GLU A 85 -12.60 9.99 5.40
C GLU A 85 -12.42 10.33 3.92
N ILE A 86 -11.61 9.55 3.19
CA ILE A 86 -11.44 9.70 1.72
C ILE A 86 -12.79 9.58 1.01
N ILE A 87 -13.57 8.54 1.35
CA ILE A 87 -14.87 8.27 0.72
C ILE A 87 -15.88 9.38 1.05
N LYS A 88 -16.01 9.77 2.32
CA LYS A 88 -16.96 10.80 2.78
C LYS A 88 -16.63 12.19 2.26
N ASN A 89 -15.34 12.46 2.00
CA ASN A 89 -14.91 13.70 1.37
C ASN A 89 -15.03 13.65 -0.17
N ASN A 90 -15.73 12.65 -0.71
CA ASN A 90 -15.94 12.45 -2.14
C ASN A 90 -14.63 12.38 -2.93
N PHE A 91 -13.61 11.72 -2.39
CA PHE A 91 -12.30 11.54 -3.01
C PHE A 91 -11.62 12.85 -3.41
N LYS A 92 -11.89 13.93 -2.69
CA LYS A 92 -11.12 15.18 -2.85
C LYS A 92 -9.70 14.96 -2.36
N GLU A 93 -8.76 15.55 -3.09
CA GLU A 93 -7.34 15.49 -2.78
C GLU A 93 -7.08 16.04 -1.36
N LYS A 94 -6.27 15.30 -0.61
CA LYS A 94 -5.73 15.68 0.69
C LYS A 94 -4.27 15.29 0.67
N GLU A 95 -3.41 16.25 0.99
CA GLU A 95 -1.96 16.08 0.98
C GLU A 95 -1.49 14.84 1.76
N ILE A 96 -2.13 14.56 2.90
CA ILE A 96 -1.83 13.38 3.73
C ILE A 96 -2.09 12.03 3.06
N TYR A 97 -2.89 11.99 1.99
CA TYR A 97 -3.20 10.79 1.20
C TYR A 97 -2.64 10.84 -0.22
N SER A 98 -1.89 11.90 -0.55
CA SER A 98 -1.22 12.00 -1.84
C SER A 98 -0.14 10.92 -1.96
N ILE A 99 0.01 10.40 -3.17
CA ILE A 99 1.01 9.38 -3.50
C ILE A 99 2.43 9.92 -3.42
N GLY A 100 3.38 9.04 -3.08
CA GLY A 100 4.82 9.34 -3.10
C GLY A 100 5.33 10.04 -1.84
N ASN A 101 4.50 10.12 -0.80
CA ASN A 101 4.89 10.64 0.51
C ASN A 101 5.57 9.59 1.40
N ILE A 102 5.55 8.32 0.98
CA ILE A 102 6.10 7.19 1.73
C ILE A 102 7.29 6.64 0.93
N ASP A 103 8.46 6.63 1.57
CA ASP A 103 9.69 6.13 0.97
C ASP A 103 10.34 5.08 1.90
N TRP A 104 10.44 3.85 1.39
CA TRP A 104 11.10 2.74 2.06
C TRP A 104 12.39 2.30 1.36
N SER A 105 12.88 3.05 0.37
CA SER A 105 14.01 2.67 -0.47
C SER A 105 15.25 2.25 0.34
N GLU A 106 15.56 2.95 1.42
CA GLU A 106 16.68 2.64 2.34
C GLU A 106 16.56 1.25 3.00
N GLU A 107 15.35 0.72 3.15
CA GLU A 107 15.16 -0.61 3.73
C GLU A 107 15.70 -1.70 2.80
N ILE A 108 15.91 -1.45 1.50
CA ILE A 108 16.50 -2.45 0.58
C ILE A 108 17.86 -2.95 1.08
N PHE A 109 18.65 -2.07 1.71
CA PHE A 109 19.96 -2.40 2.26
C PHE A 109 19.83 -3.21 3.56
N ASN A 110 18.75 -3.02 4.32
CA ASN A 110 18.48 -3.75 5.56
C ASN A 110 18.01 -5.18 5.31
N PHE A 111 17.40 -5.48 4.16
CA PHE A 111 16.88 -6.82 3.83
C PHE A 111 17.80 -7.68 2.98
N LYS A 112 18.72 -7.09 2.21
CA LYS A 112 19.65 -7.84 1.33
C LYS A 112 20.92 -8.34 2.03
N VAL A 113 21.13 -8.03 3.31
CA VAL A 113 22.33 -8.43 4.08
C VAL A 113 22.08 -9.72 4.90
N ILE A 114 21.16 -10.59 4.46
CA ILE A 114 20.93 -11.91 5.07
C ILE A 114 21.14 -13.02 4.04
#